data_AF-A0A1M7E483-F1
#
_entry.id   AF-A0A1M7E483-F1
#
_cell.length_a   1.000
_cell.length_b   1.000
_cell.length_c   1.000
_cell.angle_alpha   90.00
_cell.angle_beta   90.00
_cell.angle_gamma   90.00
#
_symmetry.space_group_name_H-M   'P 1'
#
loop_
_entity.id
_entity.type
_entity.pdbx_description
1 polymer ?
#
loop_
_entity_poly.entity_id
_entity_poly.type
_entity_poly.pdbx_seq_one_letter_code
_entity_poly.pdbx_strand_id
1 'polypeptide(L)' 'MQITYMQTRLVRLAAEQERIPIPEMVKVFDRFGVFRYIKDMWELFHIEGDLAVLDDIRRYLAAKGVPNVQSA' A
#
# COMPACT_ATOMS: atom_id res chain seq x y z
N MET A 1 7.54 -16.03 -1.33
CA MET A 1 6.07 -15.95 -1.43
C MET A 1 5.70 -14.72 -2.26
N GLN A 2 4.78 -14.83 -3.22
CA GLN A 2 4.42 -13.74 -4.14
C GLN A 2 3.81 -12.51 -3.43
N ILE A 3 3.05 -12.74 -2.35
CA ILE A 3 2.46 -11.68 -1.50
C ILE A 3 3.54 -10.73 -0.96
N THR A 4 4.62 -11.26 -0.37
CA THR A 4 5.71 -10.44 0.20
C THR A 4 6.44 -9.62 -0.86
N TYR A 5 6.59 -10.16 -2.08
CA TYR A 5 7.19 -9.45 -3.19
C TYR A 5 6.34 -8.24 -3.62
N MET A 6 5.02 -8.43 -3.75
CA MET A 6 4.07 -7.35 -4.00
C MET A 6 4.08 -6.31 -2.88
N GLN A 7 3.99 -6.73 -1.61
CA GLN A 7 4.06 -5.82 -0.46
C GLN A 7 5.34 -4.95 -0.50
N THR A 8 6.48 -5.55 -0.86
CA THR A 8 7.75 -4.82 -1.00
C THR A 8 7.70 -3.79 -2.13
N ARG A 9 7.13 -4.15 -3.29
CA ARG A 9 6.97 -3.25 -4.43
C ARG A 9 6.04 -2.07 -4.10
N LEU A 10 4.91 -2.35 -3.46
CA LEU A 10 3.93 -1.34 -3.07
C LEU A 10 4.47 -0.36 -2.03
N VAL A 11 5.25 -0.85 -1.05
CA VAL A 11 5.93 0.04 -0.09
C VAL A 11 6.91 0.98 -0.81
N ARG A 12 7.71 0.46 -1.76
CA ARG A 12 8.67 1.28 -2.52
C ARG A 12 7.95 2.33 -3.37
N LEU A 13 6.91 1.91 -4.10
CA LEU A 13 6.12 2.78 -4.96
C LEU A 13 5.42 3.88 -4.15
N ALA A 14 4.79 3.52 -3.03
CA ALA A 14 4.14 4.49 -2.15
C ALA A 14 5.15 5.46 -1.53
N ALA A 15 6.30 4.97 -1.06
CA ALA A 15 7.37 5.81 -0.50
C ALA A 15 7.89 6.83 -1.52
N GLU A 16 8.07 6.41 -2.78
CA GLU A 16 8.48 7.28 -3.88
C GLU A 16 7.43 8.37 -4.17
N GLN A 17 6.16 8.00 -4.29
CA GLN A 17 5.08 8.93 -4.63
C GLN A 17 4.80 9.95 -3.52
N GLU A 18 4.89 9.53 -2.25
CA GLU A 18 4.66 10.41 -1.09
C GLU A 18 5.94 11.10 -0.60
N ARG A 19 7.09 10.85 -1.24
CA ARG A 19 8.42 11.40 -0.90
C ARG A 19 8.81 11.19 0.58
N ILE A 20 8.46 10.03 1.15
CA ILE A 20 8.88 9.65 2.52
C ILE A 20 9.89 8.50 2.48
N PRO A 21 10.80 8.39 3.47
CA PRO A 21 11.73 7.27 3.53
C PRO A 21 11.01 5.91 3.60
N ILE A 22 11.55 4.90 2.90
CA ILE A 22 11.00 3.53 2.90
C ILE A 22 10.73 3.01 4.33
N PRO A 23 11.63 3.17 5.32
CA PRO A 23 11.36 2.72 6.68
C PRO A 23 10.13 3.38 7.31
N GLU A 24 9.86 4.65 7.00
CA GLU A 24 8.65 5.34 7.49
C GLU A 24 7.40 4.82 6.77
N MET A 25 7.47 4.54 5.47
CA MET A 25 6.35 3.95 4.74
C MET A 25 6.01 2.53 5.24
N VAL A 26 7.02 1.74 5.61
CA VAL A 26 6.81 0.42 6.26
C VAL A 26 6.03 0.59 7.57
N LYS A 27 6.39 1.58 8.40
CA LYS A 27 5.66 1.88 9.65
C LYS A 27 4.22 2.31 9.38
N VAL A 28 3.96 3.06 8.31
CA VAL A 28 2.58 3.42 7.90
C VAL A 28 1.80 2.17 7.50
N PHE A 29 2.38 1.34 6.62
CA PHE A 29 1.73 0.11 6.16
C PHE A 29 1.43 -0.86 7.31
N ASP A 30 2.34 -0.97 8.28
CA ASP A 30 2.15 -1.80 9.47
C ASP A 30 1.10 -1.20 10.42
N ARG A 31 1.27 0.07 10.82
CA ARG A 31 0.37 0.77 11.76
C ARG A 31 -1.08 0.75 11.30
N PHE A 32 -1.31 0.93 10.00
CA PHE A 32 -2.66 0.98 9.44
C PHE A 32 -3.13 -0.37 8.88
N GLY A 33 -2.37 -1.45 9.06
CA GLY A 33 -2.79 -2.81 8.68
C GLY A 33 -2.84 -3.07 7.17
N VAL A 34 -2.11 -2.29 6.37
CA VAL A 34 -2.06 -2.42 4.91
C VAL A 34 -1.47 -3.77 4.49
N PHE A 35 -0.44 -4.27 5.19
CA PHE A 35 0.12 -5.59 4.89
C PHE A 35 -0.92 -6.70 5.04
N ARG A 36 -1.75 -6.59 6.09
CA ARG A 36 -2.85 -7.53 6.32
C ARG A 36 -3.91 -7.39 5.24
N TYR A 37 -4.27 -6.16 4.89
CA TYR A 37 -5.22 -5.86 3.82
C TYR A 37 -4.80 -6.46 2.47
N ILE A 38 -3.53 -6.30 2.07
CA ILE A 38 -2.99 -6.91 0.83
C ILE A 38 -3.11 -8.44 0.87
N LYS A 39 -2.89 -9.05 2.03
CA LYS A 39 -3.02 -10.50 2.19
C LYS A 39 -4.49 -10.95 2.09
N ASP A 40 -5.41 -10.20 2.70
CA ASP A 40 -6.84 -10.51 2.68
C ASP A 40 -7.45 -10.32 1.27
N MET A 41 -6.89 -9.42 0.47
CA MET A 41 -7.33 -9.13 -0.92
C MET A 41 -6.49 -9.84 -1.98
N TRP A 42 -5.66 -10.82 -1.61
CA TRP A 42 -4.68 -11.43 -2.51
C TRP A 42 -5.30 -11.99 -3.79
N GLU A 43 -6.44 -12.67 -3.71
CA GLU A 43 -7.14 -13.26 -4.87
C GLU A 43 -7.49 -12.22 -5.94
N LEU A 44 -7.67 -10.95 -5.57
CA LEU A 44 -7.89 -9.85 -6.50
C LEU A 44 -6.57 -9.16 -6.86
N PHE A 45 -5.75 -8.80 -5.88
CA PHE A 45 -4.57 -7.98 -6.13
C PHE A 45 -3.50 -8.69 -6.97
N HIS A 46 -3.37 -10.01 -6.89
CA HIS A 46 -2.32 -10.73 -7.62
C HIS A 46 -2.47 -10.71 -9.15
N ILE A 47 -3.65 -10.39 -9.66
CA ILE A 47 -3.91 -10.21 -11.10
C ILE A 47 -3.87 -8.74 -11.53
N GLU A 48 -3.79 -7.81 -10.58
CA GLU A 48 -3.75 -6.38 -10.82
C GLU A 48 -2.32 -5.82 -10.86
N GLY A 49 -2.17 -4.67 -11.50
CA GLY A 49 -0.90 -3.93 -11.49
C GLY A 49 -0.71 -3.13 -10.20
N ASP A 50 0.55 -2.87 -9.82
CA ASP A 50 0.88 -2.16 -8.57
C ASP A 50 0.17 -0.80 -8.43
N LEU A 51 -0.05 -0.07 -9.53
CA LEU A 51 -0.72 1.23 -9.49
C LEU A 51 -2.19 1.10 -9.08
N ALA A 52 -2.91 0.11 -9.63
CA ALA A 52 -4.31 -0.16 -9.27
C ALA A 52 -4.41 -0.58 -7.80
N VAL A 53 -3.55 -1.50 -7.37
CA VAL A 53 -3.50 -1.96 -5.97
C VAL A 53 -3.14 -0.81 -5.03
N LEU A 54 -2.22 0.08 -5.43
CA LEU A 54 -1.85 1.24 -4.62
C LEU A 54 -3.03 2.23 -4.48
N ASP A 55 -3.80 2.46 -5.53
CA ASP A 55 -5.01 3.30 -5.46
C ASP A 55 -6.08 2.71 -4.53
N ASP A 56 -6.23 1.38 -4.48
CA ASP A 56 -7.09 0.73 -3.48
C ASP A 56 -6.54 0.85 -2.05
N ILE A 57 -5.23 0.73 -1.87
CA ILE A 57 -4.58 0.99 -0.58
C ILE A 57 -4.80 2.43 -0.13
N ARG A 58 -4.76 3.40 -1.05
CA ARG A 58 -5.06 4.81 -0.76
C ARG A 58 -6.48 4.99 -0.25
N ARG A 59 -7.45 4.39 -0.92
CA ARG A 59 -8.86 4.40 -0.48
C ARG A 59 -9.03 3.75 0.89
N TYR A 60 -8.36 2.63 1.12
CA TYR A 60 -8.34 1.95 2.41
C TYR A 60 -7.76 2.83 3.53
N LEU A 61 -6.64 3.52 3.28
CA LEU A 61 -6.02 4.43 4.23
C LEU A 61 -6.87 5.68 4.48
N ALA A 62 -7.48 6.24 3.44
CA ALA A 62 -8.40 7.38 3.55
C ALA A 62 -9.64 7.03 4.39
N ALA A 63 -10.21 5.84 4.22
CA ALA A 63 -11.33 5.35 5.03
C ALA A 63 -10.97 5.20 6.52
N LYS A 64 -9.68 5.08 6.85
CA LYS A 64 -9.15 5.05 8.23
C LYS A 64 -8.81 6.43 8.80
N GLY A 65 -9.11 7.50 8.07
CA GLY A 65 -8.83 8.87 8.49
C GLY A 65 -7.35 9.27 8.36
N VAL A 66 -6.56 8.59 7.52
CA VAL A 66 -5.20 9.01 7.18
C VAL A 66 -5.30 10.10 6.10
N PRO A 67 -5.03 11.38 6.43
CA PRO A 67 -5.07 12.46 5.46
C PRO A 67 -3.81 12.38 4.59
N ASN A 68 -3.97 12.56 3.27
CA ASN A 68 -2.90 12.60 2.26
C ASN A 68 -2.33 11.25 1.81
N VAL A 69 -3.17 10.40 1.23
CA VAL A 69 -2.70 9.49 0.18
C VAL A 69 -3.54 9.70 -1.08
N GLN A 70 -3.81 10.96 -1.42
CA GLN A 70 -4.48 11.36 -2.65
C GLN A 70 -3.43 12.06 -3.52
N SER A 71 -3.12 11.47 -4.67
CA SER A 71 -2.40 12.17 -5.73
C SER A 71 -3.25 13.35 -6.19
N ALA A 72 -2.59 14.51 -6.27
CA ALA A 72 -3.05 15.64 -7.09
C ALA A 72 -3.18 15.24 -8.56
#